data_AF-A0AAX2TL23-F1
#
_entry.id   AF-A0AAX2TL23-F1
#
_cell.length_a   1.000
_cell.length_b   1.000
_cell.length_c   1.000
_cell.angle_alpha   90.00
_cell.angle_beta   90.00
_cell.angle_gamma   90.00
#
_symmetry.space_group_name_H-M   'P 1'
#
loop_
_entity.id
_entity.type
_entity.pdbx_description
1 polymer ?
#
loop_
_entity_poly.entity_id
_entity_poly.type
_entity_poly.pdbx_seq_one_letter_code
_entity_poly.pdbx_strand_id
1 'polypeptide(L)'
;PDHIGKAARVRRELLGYVELHIEQGPVLEQKALPVGVVSAISGATRLAASLTGFAGHAGTVPMPLRRDALAGAAECIVAIEQFCRSDEAGLVGTVGYINAMPGATNVIPGKVSFTMDIRSQSDMHRKRAVADI
;
A
#
# COMPACT_ATOMS: atom_id res chain seq x y z
N PRO A 1 7.71 24.54 -23.98
CA PRO A 1 8.46 23.36 -23.43
C PRO A 1 9.98 23.53 -23.55
N ASP A 2 10.45 24.05 -24.69
CA ASP A 2 11.87 24.12 -25.07
C ASP A 2 12.76 25.04 -24.20
N HIS A 3 12.18 25.73 -23.23
CA HIS A 3 12.89 26.64 -22.34
C HIS A 3 12.92 26.19 -20.87
N ILE A 4 12.38 25.01 -20.53
CA ILE A 4 12.40 24.48 -19.16
C ILE A 4 13.82 24.41 -18.61
N GLY A 5 14.80 24.05 -19.45
CA GLY A 5 16.21 24.03 -19.06
C GLY A 5 16.76 25.39 -18.59
N LYS A 6 16.18 26.51 -19.05
CA LYS A 6 16.57 27.87 -18.61
C LYS A 6 16.09 28.19 -17.18
N ALA A 7 15.12 27.44 -16.66
CA ALA A 7 14.64 27.59 -15.29
C ALA A 7 15.52 26.86 -14.25
N ALA A 8 16.45 26.00 -14.70
CA ALA A 8 17.38 25.33 -13.81
C ALA A 8 18.22 26.36 -13.01
N ARG A 9 18.46 26.04 -11.74
CA ARG A 9 19.30 26.82 -10.84
C ARG A 9 20.48 25.97 -10.42
N VAL A 10 21.65 26.60 -10.22
CA VAL A 10 22.83 25.85 -9.77
C VAL A 10 22.74 25.65 -8.26
N ARG A 11 23.03 24.44 -7.75
CA ARG A 11 22.90 24.11 -6.32
C ARG A 11 23.56 25.13 -5.38
N ARG A 12 24.71 25.68 -5.77
CA ARG A 12 25.45 26.68 -4.97
C ARG A 12 24.74 28.03 -4.85
N GLU A 13 23.75 28.31 -5.69
CA GLU A 13 22.96 29.55 -5.68
C GLU A 13 21.77 29.47 -4.73
N LEU A 14 21.50 28.30 -4.16
CA LEU A 14 20.32 28.05 -3.32
C LEU A 14 20.73 27.82 -1.87
N LEU A 15 20.10 28.56 -0.96
CA LEU A 15 20.23 28.33 0.49
C LEU A 15 19.28 27.24 0.99
N GLY A 16 18.14 27.05 0.32
CA GLY A 16 17.12 26.08 0.72
C GLY A 16 15.97 26.00 -0.29
N TYR A 17 15.04 25.08 -0.02
CA TYR A 17 13.84 24.85 -0.82
C TYR A 17 12.64 24.81 0.11
N VAL A 18 11.55 25.49 -0.27
CA VAL A 18 10.28 25.47 0.42
C VAL A 18 9.21 25.15 -0.61
N GLU A 19 8.35 24.19 -0.29
CA GLU A 19 7.21 23.80 -1.11
C GLU A 19 5.93 24.03 -0.33
N LEU A 20 5.02 24.79 -0.92
CA LEU A 20 3.65 24.89 -0.42
C LEU A 20 2.83 23.80 -1.12
N HIS A 21 2.14 22.99 -0.32
CA HIS A 21 1.29 21.93 -0.83
C HIS A 21 0.05 21.78 0.06
N ILE A 22 -1.06 21.31 -0.51
CA ILE A 22 -2.22 20.89 0.29
C ILE A 22 -1.87 19.62 1.08
N GLU A 23 -2.52 19.38 2.22
CA GLU A 23 -2.20 18.24 3.09
C GLU A 23 -2.42 16.88 2.42
N GLN A 24 -3.39 16.79 1.50
CA GLN A 24 -3.88 15.52 0.92
C GLN A 24 -4.35 14.51 1.96
N GLY A 25 -4.74 15.01 3.13
CA GLY A 25 -5.27 14.27 4.26
C GLY A 25 -6.24 15.15 5.07
N PRO A 26 -6.97 14.56 6.03
CA PRO A 26 -8.02 15.28 6.75
C PRO A 26 -7.55 15.91 8.08
N VAL A 27 -6.26 15.87 8.43
CA VAL A 27 -5.78 16.16 9.80
C VAL A 27 -5.92 17.63 10.16
N LEU A 28 -5.52 18.56 9.29
CA LEU A 28 -5.62 20.00 9.54
C LEU A 28 -7.09 20.44 9.59
N GLU A 29 -7.93 19.91 8.70
CA GLU A 29 -9.38 20.18 8.70
C GLU A 29 -10.03 19.68 9.99
N GLN A 30 -9.80 18.42 10.37
CA GLN A 30 -10.34 17.84 11.60
C GLN A 30 -9.87 18.55 12.86
N LYS A 31 -8.65 19.10 12.86
CA LYS A 31 -8.10 19.88 13.97
C LYS A 31 -8.41 21.38 13.89
N ALA A 32 -9.13 21.84 12.87
CA ALA A 32 -9.38 23.25 12.58
C ALA A 32 -8.10 24.11 12.56
N LEU A 33 -7.02 23.59 11.99
CA LEU A 33 -5.72 24.24 11.90
C LEU A 33 -5.49 24.85 10.50
N PRO A 34 -4.96 26.09 10.40
CA PRO A 34 -4.77 26.76 9.12
C PRO A 34 -3.51 26.33 8.37
N VAL A 35 -2.51 25.77 9.07
CA VAL A 35 -1.22 25.40 8.49
C VAL A 35 -0.57 24.26 9.26
N GLY A 36 0.14 23.38 8.55
CA GLY A 36 0.98 22.33 9.12
C GLY A 36 2.44 22.56 8.73
N VAL A 37 3.35 22.45 9.70
CA VAL A 37 4.80 22.42 9.45
C VAL A 37 5.20 20.96 9.26
N VAL A 38 5.49 20.57 8.01
CA VAL A 38 5.87 19.18 7.68
C VAL A 38 7.25 18.88 8.24
N SER A 39 7.36 17.86 9.10
CA SER A 39 8.62 17.42 9.71
C SER A 39 9.34 16.33 8.93
N ALA A 40 8.59 15.50 8.19
CA ALA A 40 9.12 14.40 7.41
C ALA A 40 8.17 14.02 6.27
N ILE A 41 8.73 13.42 5.22
CA ILE A 41 7.99 12.76 4.14
C ILE A 41 8.18 11.26 4.34
N SER A 42 7.08 10.51 4.44
CA SER A 42 7.12 9.06 4.64
C SER A 42 7.76 8.37 3.43
N GLY A 43 8.76 7.52 3.69
CA GLY A 43 9.26 6.62 2.65
C GLY A 43 8.27 5.48 2.41
N ALA A 44 8.31 4.90 1.21
CA ALA A 44 7.38 3.87 0.76
C ALA A 44 8.09 2.62 0.26
N THR A 45 7.55 1.45 0.58
CA THR A 45 7.90 0.16 -0.01
C THR A 45 6.68 -0.40 -0.70
N ARG A 46 6.81 -0.75 -1.98
CA ARG A 46 5.72 -1.35 -2.78
C ARG A 46 6.07 -2.78 -3.15
N LEU A 47 5.15 -3.69 -2.87
CA LEU A 47 5.30 -5.13 -3.08
C LEU A 47 4.16 -5.65 -3.93
N ALA A 48 4.39 -6.79 -4.56
CA ALA A 48 3.38 -7.58 -5.24
C ALA A 48 3.47 -9.02 -4.73
N ALA A 49 2.32 -9.59 -4.38
CA ALA A 49 2.20 -10.96 -3.89
C ALA A 49 1.32 -11.78 -4.84
N SER A 50 1.55 -13.09 -4.89
CA SER A 50 0.68 -14.02 -5.62
C SER A 50 0.43 -15.29 -4.81
N LEU A 51 -0.84 -15.65 -4.67
CA LEU A 51 -1.26 -16.91 -4.08
C LEU A 51 -1.69 -17.86 -5.20
N THR A 52 -1.27 -19.11 -5.10
CA THR A 52 -1.66 -20.18 -6.01
C THR A 52 -2.43 -21.23 -5.22
N GLY A 53 -3.66 -21.47 -5.67
CA GLY A 53 -4.57 -22.48 -5.15
C GLY A 53 -4.88 -23.52 -6.21
N PHE A 54 -6.13 -24.00 -6.24
CA PHE A 54 -6.60 -24.95 -7.23
C PHE A 54 -7.99 -24.55 -7.74
N ALA A 55 -8.09 -24.31 -9.05
CA ALA A 55 -9.34 -23.95 -9.67
C ALA A 55 -10.29 -25.16 -9.74
N GLY A 56 -11.58 -24.93 -9.50
CA GLY A 56 -12.59 -25.97 -9.54
C GLY A 56 -13.99 -25.39 -9.60
N HIS A 57 -14.97 -26.20 -9.96
CA HIS A 57 -16.36 -25.74 -10.07
C HIS A 57 -16.95 -25.46 -8.68
N ALA A 58 -17.43 -24.23 -8.47
CA ALA A 58 -17.83 -23.72 -7.16
C ALA A 58 -19.01 -24.49 -6.53
N GLY A 59 -19.85 -25.15 -7.34
CA GLY A 59 -20.98 -25.93 -6.86
C GLY A 59 -20.69 -27.41 -6.59
N THR A 60 -19.54 -27.95 -7.01
CA THR A 60 -19.31 -29.42 -6.98
C THR A 60 -18.08 -29.81 -6.17
N VAL A 61 -17.08 -28.94 -6.03
CA VAL A 61 -15.92 -29.21 -5.17
C VAL A 61 -16.31 -29.04 -3.69
N PRO A 62 -16.26 -30.11 -2.88
CA PRO A 62 -16.58 -30.05 -1.45
C PRO A 62 -15.63 -29.12 -0.69
N MET A 63 -16.12 -28.41 0.33
CA MET A 63 -15.34 -27.43 1.09
C MET A 63 -14.01 -27.97 1.64
N PRO A 64 -13.92 -29.18 2.23
CA PRO A 64 -12.66 -29.70 2.77
C PRO A 64 -11.57 -29.97 1.73
N LEU A 65 -11.93 -30.03 0.43
CA LEU A 65 -10.99 -30.31 -0.66
C LEU A 65 -10.53 -29.04 -1.38
N ARG A 66 -11.02 -27.86 -0.97
CA ARG A 66 -10.70 -26.61 -1.65
C ARG A 66 -9.30 -26.11 -1.29
N ARG A 67 -8.68 -25.45 -2.27
CA ARG A 67 -7.50 -24.59 -2.11
C ARG A 67 -7.83 -23.25 -2.78
N ASP A 68 -8.68 -22.47 -2.13
CA ASP A 68 -9.20 -21.22 -2.69
C ASP A 68 -8.17 -20.08 -2.51
N ALA A 69 -7.61 -19.60 -3.61
CA ALA A 69 -6.59 -18.56 -3.56
C ALA A 69 -7.16 -17.18 -3.17
N LEU A 70 -8.44 -16.91 -3.41
CA LEU A 70 -9.07 -15.63 -3.06
C LEU A 70 -9.43 -15.56 -1.59
N ALA A 71 -9.92 -16.67 -1.02
CA ALA A 71 -10.12 -16.74 0.42
C ALA A 71 -8.79 -16.52 1.18
N GLY A 72 -7.71 -17.21 0.77
CA GLY A 72 -6.39 -17.01 1.36
C GLY A 72 -5.86 -15.58 1.18
N ALA A 73 -6.09 -14.95 0.02
CA ALA A 73 -5.69 -13.57 -0.20
C ALA A 73 -6.47 -12.60 0.70
N ALA A 74 -7.78 -12.85 0.92
CA ALA A 74 -8.59 -12.04 1.83
C ALA A 74 -8.07 -12.11 3.28
N GLU A 75 -7.67 -13.29 3.74
CA GLU A 75 -7.03 -13.45 5.06
C GLU A 75 -5.72 -12.65 5.15
N CYS A 76 -4.85 -12.73 4.14
CA CYS A 76 -3.63 -11.92 4.09
C CYS A 76 -3.93 -10.42 4.15
N ILE A 77 -4.92 -9.94 3.39
CA ILE A 77 -5.29 -8.52 3.33
C ILE A 77 -5.74 -8.01 4.72
N VAL A 78 -6.59 -8.77 5.41
CA VAL A 78 -7.05 -8.41 6.76
C VAL A 78 -5.89 -8.44 7.74
N ALA A 79 -5.00 -9.44 7.66
CA ALA A 79 -3.83 -9.52 8.52
C ALA A 79 -2.88 -8.32 8.33
N ILE A 80 -2.64 -7.90 7.09
CA ILE A 80 -1.82 -6.72 6.75
C ILE A 80 -2.43 -5.45 7.31
N GLU A 81 -3.75 -5.25 7.13
CA GLU A 81 -4.46 -4.09 7.67
C GLU A 81 -4.34 -4.06 9.19
N GLN A 82 -4.57 -5.21 9.85
CA GLN A 82 -4.53 -5.30 11.30
C GLN A 82 -3.12 -5.09 11.85
N PHE A 83 -2.09 -5.62 11.19
CA PHE A 83 -0.68 -5.40 11.54
C PHE A 83 -0.36 -3.91 11.57
N CYS A 84 -0.73 -3.17 10.52
CA CYS A 84 -0.49 -1.73 10.44
C CYS A 84 -1.35 -0.95 11.45
N ARG A 85 -2.60 -1.35 11.65
CA ARG A 85 -3.51 -0.72 12.63
C ARG A 85 -3.01 -0.86 14.06
N SER A 86 -2.37 -1.98 14.40
CA SER A 86 -1.82 -2.23 15.74
C SER A 86 -0.49 -1.54 16.01
N ASP A 87 0.13 -0.94 14.99
CA ASP A 87 1.40 -0.23 15.14
C ASP A 87 1.20 1.17 15.71
N GLU A 88 1.75 1.42 16.89
CA GLU A 88 1.68 2.73 17.55
C GLU A 88 2.65 3.76 16.94
N ALA A 89 3.62 3.32 16.13
CA ALA A 89 4.64 4.16 15.51
C ALA A 89 4.21 4.77 14.16
N GLY A 90 2.93 4.66 13.81
CA GLY A 90 2.35 5.34 12.64
C GLY A 90 2.66 4.67 11.30
N LEU A 91 2.83 3.35 11.28
CA LEU A 91 2.89 2.58 10.05
C LEU A 91 1.57 2.69 9.28
N VAL A 92 1.65 2.91 7.97
CA VAL A 92 0.49 2.87 7.07
C VAL A 92 0.72 1.75 6.07
N GLY A 93 -0.25 0.86 5.93
CA GLY A 93 -0.24 -0.21 4.94
C GLY A 93 -1.52 -0.23 4.13
N THR A 94 -1.42 -0.51 2.84
CA THR A 94 -2.60 -0.55 1.96
C THR A 94 -2.45 -1.60 0.88
N VAL A 95 -3.47 -2.44 0.72
CA VAL A 95 -3.65 -3.29 -0.45
C VAL A 95 -4.53 -2.54 -1.44
N GLY A 96 -3.90 -1.93 -2.46
CA GLY A 96 -4.58 -1.06 -3.42
C GLY A 96 -5.07 -1.77 -4.69
N TYR A 97 -4.65 -3.01 -4.91
CA TYR A 97 -5.01 -3.79 -6.08
C TYR A 97 -5.13 -5.26 -5.72
N ILE A 98 -6.14 -5.93 -6.28
CA ILE A 98 -6.32 -7.37 -6.24
C ILE A 98 -6.88 -7.84 -7.59
N ASN A 99 -6.40 -8.99 -8.06
CA ASN A 99 -6.93 -9.67 -9.23
C ASN A 99 -7.01 -11.16 -8.97
N ALA A 100 -8.20 -11.73 -9.13
CA ALA A 100 -8.48 -13.14 -8.93
C ALA A 100 -8.82 -13.82 -10.26
N MET A 101 -8.11 -14.89 -10.57
CA MET A 101 -8.29 -15.63 -11.82
C MET A 101 -8.97 -16.99 -11.56
N PRO A 102 -9.96 -17.38 -12.41
CA PRO A 102 -10.35 -16.72 -13.66
C PRO A 102 -11.33 -15.54 -13.50
N GLY A 103 -11.84 -15.27 -12.31
CA GLY A 103 -12.81 -14.18 -12.08
C GLY A 103 -14.24 -14.53 -12.49
N ALA A 104 -14.57 -15.83 -12.61
CA ALA A 104 -15.91 -16.32 -12.87
C ALA A 104 -16.64 -16.65 -11.57
N THR A 105 -17.94 -16.31 -11.48
CA THR A 105 -18.76 -16.48 -10.27
C THR A 105 -18.95 -17.95 -9.86
N ASN A 106 -18.81 -18.88 -10.79
CA ASN A 106 -18.99 -20.32 -10.58
C ASN A 106 -17.66 -21.10 -10.54
N VAL A 107 -16.52 -20.43 -10.41
CA VAL A 107 -15.20 -21.07 -10.35
C VAL A 107 -14.44 -20.61 -9.10
N ILE A 108 -13.93 -21.57 -8.34
CA ILE A 108 -13.00 -21.31 -7.23
C ILE A 108 -11.73 -20.67 -7.80
N PRO A 109 -11.30 -19.49 -7.33
CA PRO A 109 -10.08 -18.86 -7.82
C PRO A 109 -8.84 -19.72 -7.56
N GLY A 110 -8.13 -20.07 -8.63
CA GLY A 110 -6.91 -20.86 -8.57
C GLY A 110 -5.64 -20.01 -8.46
N LYS A 111 -5.72 -18.71 -8.76
CA LYS A 111 -4.60 -17.78 -8.61
C LYS A 111 -5.13 -16.39 -8.26
N VAL A 112 -4.47 -15.75 -7.32
CA VAL A 112 -4.72 -14.34 -6.97
C VAL A 112 -3.38 -13.60 -6.94
N SER A 113 -3.41 -12.34 -7.39
CA SER A 113 -2.31 -11.41 -7.26
C SER A 113 -2.81 -10.12 -6.64
N PHE A 114 -2.07 -9.55 -5.69
CA PHE A 114 -2.41 -8.30 -5.03
C PHE A 114 -1.16 -7.48 -4.74
N THR A 115 -1.33 -6.19 -4.47
CA THR A 115 -0.23 -5.26 -4.13
C THR A 115 -0.25 -4.86 -2.67
N MET A 116 0.88 -4.39 -2.16
CA MET A 116 0.97 -3.77 -0.84
C MET A 116 1.82 -2.50 -0.94
N ASP A 117 1.33 -1.39 -0.39
CA ASP A 117 2.08 -0.14 -0.21
C ASP A 117 2.23 0.10 1.30
N ILE A 118 3.45 -0.03 1.82
CA ILE A 118 3.80 0.17 3.23
C ILE A 118 4.61 1.45 3.37
N ARG A 119 4.20 2.35 4.27
CA ARG A 119 4.81 3.66 4.48
C ARG A 119 5.08 3.93 5.96
N SER A 120 6.20 4.60 6.21
CA SER A 120 6.53 5.17 7.52
C SER A 120 7.50 6.33 7.36
N GLN A 121 7.47 7.27 8.32
CA GLN A 121 8.49 8.32 8.44
C GLN A 121 9.87 7.75 8.82
N SER A 122 9.92 6.57 9.46
CA SER A 122 11.16 5.88 9.81
C SER A 122 11.48 4.77 8.82
N ASP A 123 12.61 4.92 8.14
CA ASP A 123 13.12 3.91 7.19
C ASP A 123 13.40 2.56 7.86
N MET A 124 13.94 2.58 9.08
CA MET A 124 14.22 1.36 9.84
C MET A 124 12.91 0.65 10.21
N HIS A 125 11.91 1.41 10.67
CA HIS A 125 10.61 0.88 11.02
C HIS A 125 9.91 0.26 9.82
N ARG A 126 9.86 0.99 8.69
CA ARG A 126 9.29 0.48 7.43
C ARG A 126 9.96 -0.83 7.00
N LYS A 127 11.29 -0.90 7.04
CA LYS A 127 12.03 -2.10 6.62
C LYS A 127 11.77 -3.30 7.52
N ARG A 128 11.65 -3.09 8.84
CA ARG A 128 11.28 -4.15 9.79
C ARG A 128 9.86 -4.65 9.54
N ALA A 129 8.90 -3.73 9.44
CA ALA A 129 7.51 -4.06 9.12
C ALA A 129 7.38 -4.89 7.83
N VAL A 130 8.11 -4.52 6.77
CA VAL A 130 8.13 -5.27 5.51
C VAL A 130 8.72 -6.68 5.64
N ALA A 131 9.64 -6.90 6.59
CA ALA A 131 10.24 -8.21 6.81
C ALA A 131 9.37 -9.13 7.69
N ASP A 132 8.51 -8.54 8.52
CA ASP A 132 7.61 -9.27 9.43
C ASP A 132 6.29 -9.68 8.76
N ILE A 133 5.92 -9.04 7.65
CA ILE A 133 4.76 -9.38 6.81
C ILE A 133 5.15 -10.40 5.74
#